data_AF-A0A9P0PNJ2-F1
#
_entry.id   AF-A0A9P0PNJ2-F1
#
_cell.length_a   1.000
_cell.length_b   1.000
_cell.length_c   1.000
_cell.angle_alpha   90.00
_cell.angle_beta   90.00
_cell.angle_gamma   90.00
#
_symmetry.space_group_name_H-M   'P 1'
#
loop_
_entity.id
_entity.type
_entity.pdbx_description
1 polymer ?
#
loop_
_entity_poly.entity_id
_entity_poly.type
_entity_poly.pdbx_seq_one_letter_code
_entity_poly.pdbx_strand_id
1 'polypeptide(L)'
;MAPVYKVHYFDIHGRAEPIRLLLTYGNLNFEDKRYSQEEWAKFKPSTPLGQMPCLEVDGKLINQSTPICRYLGKVVGLGGKDNWEDLLIDVAVENLGDLHKKIMEMAFEQDAGKKKSMEEDLVKKDLPFFLEKFEETAKKNGGYFALNRVSRIEMQK
;
A
#
# COMPACT_ATOMS: atom_id res chain seq x y z
N MET A 1 26.24 -10.28 3.35
CA MET A 1 25.72 -10.04 1.99
C MET A 1 24.46 -9.18 2.13
N ALA A 2 24.20 -8.28 1.18
CA ALA A 2 22.92 -7.56 1.17
C ALA A 2 21.76 -8.54 0.93
N PRO A 3 20.58 -8.35 1.54
CA PRO A 3 19.44 -9.23 1.31
C PRO A 3 19.05 -9.27 -0.17
N VAL A 4 18.60 -10.43 -0.64
CA VAL A 4 18.04 -10.58 -1.98
C VAL A 4 16.53 -10.36 -1.91
N TYR A 5 16.05 -9.32 -2.59
CA TYR A 5 14.64 -8.98 -2.66
C TYR A 5 14.02 -9.43 -3.99
N LYS A 6 12.79 -9.98 -3.93
CA LYS A 6 11.96 -10.25 -5.10
C LYS A 6 10.52 -9.83 -4.84
N VAL A 7 9.97 -8.97 -5.69
CA VAL A 7 8.58 -8.51 -5.60
C VAL A 7 7.74 -9.36 -6.55
N HIS A 8 6.67 -9.97 -6.04
CA HIS A 8 5.73 -10.76 -6.83
C HIS A 8 4.40 -10.02 -6.95
N TYR A 9 4.06 -9.61 -8.17
CA TYR A 9 2.77 -8.96 -8.43
C TYR A 9 2.31 -9.11 -9.88
N PHE A 10 1.10 -8.65 -10.16
CA PHE A 10 0.63 -8.49 -11.53
C PHE A 10 1.41 -7.38 -12.25
N ASP A 11 1.36 -7.37 -13.59
CA ASP A 11 1.92 -6.30 -14.43
C ASP A 11 1.08 -5.02 -14.40
N ILE A 12 0.89 -4.50 -13.19
CA ILE A 12 0.26 -3.22 -12.86
C ILE A 12 0.98 -2.65 -11.63
N HIS A 13 0.74 -1.37 -11.32
CA HIS A 13 1.21 -0.74 -10.09
C HIS A 13 0.52 -1.38 -8.86
N GLY A 14 -0.78 -1.12 -8.72
CA GLY A 14 -1.65 -1.65 -7.66
C GLY A 14 -1.01 -1.60 -6.26
N ARG A 15 -1.20 -2.67 -5.48
CA ARG A 15 -0.72 -2.76 -4.09
C ARG A 15 0.78 -3.04 -3.96
N ALA A 16 1.48 -3.37 -5.05
CA ALA A 16 2.93 -3.59 -5.02
C ALA A 16 3.73 -2.32 -5.25
N GLU A 17 3.13 -1.28 -5.84
CA GLU A 17 3.88 -0.07 -6.17
C GLU A 17 4.54 0.59 -4.96
N PRO A 18 3.88 0.71 -3.79
CA PRO A 18 4.56 1.23 -2.60
C PRO A 18 5.78 0.42 -2.18
N ILE A 19 5.77 -0.90 -2.41
CA ILE A 19 6.90 -1.79 -2.12
C ILE A 19 8.07 -1.47 -3.08
N ARG A 20 7.78 -1.34 -4.38
CA ARG A 20 8.77 -0.98 -5.41
C ARG A 20 9.38 0.39 -5.15
N LEU A 21 8.56 1.38 -4.79
CA LEU A 21 9.02 2.73 -4.45
C LEU A 21 9.93 2.72 -3.22
N LEU A 22 9.59 1.98 -2.17
CA LEU A 22 10.43 1.87 -0.97
C LEU A 22 11.78 1.20 -1.27
N LEU A 23 11.80 0.10 -2.02
CA LEU A 23 13.05 -0.56 -2.44
C LEU A 23 13.91 0.38 -3.28
N THR A 24 13.30 1.11 -4.21
CA THR A 24 13.98 2.09 -5.07
C THR A 24 14.53 3.26 -4.27
N TYR A 25 13.74 3.82 -3.33
CA TYR A 25 14.16 4.91 -2.43
C TYR A 25 15.40 4.52 -1.61
N GLY A 26 15.43 3.28 -1.10
CA GLY A 26 16.56 2.74 -0.36
C GLY A 26 17.76 2.32 -1.21
N ASN A 27 17.70 2.50 -2.54
CA ASN A 27 18.67 1.98 -3.50
C ASN A 27 18.94 0.47 -3.31
N LEU A 28 17.89 -0.29 -2.99
CA LEU A 28 17.94 -1.73 -2.77
C LEU A 28 17.63 -2.45 -4.08
N ASN A 29 18.56 -3.26 -4.56
CA ASN A 29 18.33 -4.09 -5.74
C ASN A 29 17.25 -5.13 -5.45
N PHE A 30 16.32 -5.29 -6.39
CA PHE A 30 15.28 -6.29 -6.31
C PHE A 30 14.91 -6.82 -7.69
N GLU A 31 14.42 -8.04 -7.74
CA GLU A 31 13.80 -8.60 -8.93
C GLU A 31 12.29 -8.32 -8.92
N ASP A 32 11.77 -7.66 -9.97
CA ASP A 32 10.33 -7.38 -10.13
C ASP A 32 9.67 -8.49 -10.97
N LYS A 33 9.18 -9.55 -10.30
CA LYS A 33 8.45 -10.64 -10.95
C LYS A 33 7.01 -10.24 -11.21
N ARG A 34 6.72 -9.99 -12.49
CA ARG A 34 5.39 -9.62 -12.99
C ARG A 34 4.71 -10.83 -13.62
N TYR A 35 3.51 -11.15 -13.13
CA TYR A 35 2.77 -12.35 -13.52
C TYR A 35 1.62 -12.02 -14.48
N SER A 36 1.52 -12.81 -15.56
CA SER A 36 0.26 -13.00 -16.30
C SER A 36 -0.77 -13.79 -15.47
N GLN A 37 -2.02 -13.85 -15.93
CA GLN A 37 -3.07 -14.65 -15.26
C GLN A 37 -2.73 -16.15 -15.22
N GLU A 38 -2.13 -16.69 -16.29
CA GLU A 38 -1.77 -18.10 -16.37
C GLU A 38 -0.60 -18.45 -15.43
N GLU A 39 0.42 -17.60 -15.37
CA GLU A 39 1.54 -17.78 -14.46
C GLU A 39 1.09 -17.61 -13.01
N TRP A 40 0.20 -16.65 -12.75
CA TRP A 40 -0.40 -16.48 -11.43
C TRP A 40 -1.16 -17.73 -10.99
N ALA A 41 -1.96 -18.34 -11.86
CA ALA A 41 -2.69 -19.57 -11.53
C ALA A 41 -1.76 -20.70 -11.06
N LYS A 42 -0.56 -20.81 -11.65
CA LYS A 42 0.48 -21.78 -11.26
C LYS A 42 1.21 -21.38 -9.97
N PHE A 43 1.44 -20.09 -9.75
CA PHE A 43 2.17 -19.58 -8.58
C PHE A 43 1.30 -19.48 -7.32
N LYS A 44 -0.01 -19.21 -7.47
CA LYS A 44 -0.96 -19.00 -6.38
C LYS A 44 -0.89 -20.02 -5.25
N PRO A 45 -0.81 -21.35 -5.50
CA PRO A 45 -0.71 -22.35 -4.44
C PRO A 45 0.55 -22.26 -3.58
N SER A 46 1.62 -21.60 -4.08
CA SER A 46 2.86 -21.38 -3.33
C SER A 46 2.83 -20.14 -2.43
N THR A 47 1.81 -19.28 -2.58
CA THR A 47 1.67 -18.07 -1.75
C THR A 47 0.93 -18.37 -0.44
N PRO A 48 1.27 -17.70 0.68
CA PRO A 48 0.71 -18.04 2.00
C PRO A 48 -0.82 -18.02 2.08
N LEU A 49 -1.48 -17.10 1.39
CA LEU A 49 -2.95 -16.92 1.39
C LEU A 49 -3.57 -16.96 -0.01
N GLY A 50 -2.87 -17.44 -1.02
CA GLY A 50 -3.38 -17.41 -2.40
C GLY A 50 -3.57 -15.98 -2.94
N GLN A 51 -2.72 -15.03 -2.51
CA GLN A 51 -2.85 -13.60 -2.79
C GLN A 51 -1.49 -12.95 -3.11
N MET A 52 -1.55 -11.81 -3.81
CA MET A 52 -0.42 -10.91 -4.05
C MET A 52 -0.81 -9.48 -3.63
N PRO A 53 0.14 -8.59 -3.28
CA PRO A 53 1.59 -8.75 -3.43
C PRO A 53 2.23 -9.66 -2.40
N CYS A 54 3.33 -10.29 -2.82
CA CYS A 54 4.29 -10.92 -1.94
C CYS A 54 5.68 -10.31 -2.12
N LEU A 55 6.45 -10.29 -1.04
CA LEU A 55 7.89 -9.97 -1.05
C LEU A 55 8.63 -11.24 -0.64
N GLU A 56 9.66 -11.62 -1.40
CA GLU A 56 10.65 -12.62 -0.99
C GLU A 56 11.86 -11.89 -0.43
N VAL A 57 12.30 -12.26 0.78
CA VAL A 57 13.53 -11.76 1.40
C VAL A 57 14.40 -12.96 1.76
N ASP A 58 15.54 -13.11 1.08
CA ASP A 58 16.46 -14.25 1.26
C ASP A 58 15.73 -15.61 1.19
N GLY A 59 14.87 -15.78 0.18
CA GLY A 59 14.07 -17.00 -0.02
C GLY A 59 12.83 -17.13 0.85
N LYS A 60 12.58 -16.20 1.79
CA LYS A 60 11.39 -16.21 2.66
C LYS A 60 10.27 -15.37 2.04
N LEU A 61 9.23 -16.05 1.56
CA LEU A 61 8.07 -15.42 0.95
C LEU A 61 7.07 -14.93 2.01
N ILE A 62 6.75 -13.64 2.00
CA ILE A 62 5.76 -13.00 2.88
C ILE A 62 4.72 -12.24 2.07
N ASN A 63 3.49 -12.14 2.58
CA ASN A 63 2.39 -11.41 1.96
C ASN A 63 1.91 -10.22 2.82
N GLN A 64 0.96 -9.45 2.29
CA GLN A 64 0.37 -8.23 2.84
C GLN A 64 1.19 -6.96 2.58
N SER A 65 0.66 -6.09 1.69
CA SER A 65 1.33 -4.87 1.25
C SER A 65 1.68 -3.93 2.39
N THR A 66 0.75 -3.68 3.32
CA THR A 66 0.95 -2.70 4.41
C THR A 66 2.03 -3.13 5.40
N PRO A 67 2.02 -4.36 5.96
CA PRO A 67 3.13 -4.87 6.77
C PRO A 67 4.48 -4.88 6.03
N ILE A 68 4.51 -5.24 4.74
CA ILE A 68 5.74 -5.18 3.94
C ILE A 68 6.26 -3.74 3.84
N CYS A 69 5.38 -2.77 3.55
CA CYS A 69 5.77 -1.35 3.51
C CYS A 69 6.23 -0.83 4.87
N ARG A 70 5.64 -1.31 5.97
CA ARG A 70 6.09 -1.00 7.33
C ARG A 70 7.51 -1.51 7.58
N TYR A 71 7.80 -2.75 7.20
CA TYR A 71 9.14 -3.34 7.30
C TYR A 71 10.15 -2.57 6.46
N LEU A 72 9.88 -2.38 5.15
CA LEU A 72 10.79 -1.68 4.25
C LEU A 72 10.97 -0.22 4.65
N GLY A 73 9.93 0.45 5.12
CA GLY A 73 10.02 1.80 5.66
C GLY A 73 11.05 1.91 6.78
N LYS A 74 11.13 0.92 7.68
CA LYS A 74 12.19 0.88 8.71
C LYS A 74 13.56 0.62 8.10
N VAL A 75 13.66 -0.30 7.15
CA VAL A 75 14.93 -0.64 6.46
C VAL A 75 15.53 0.59 5.76
N VAL A 76 14.71 1.44 5.15
CA VAL A 76 15.17 2.60 4.37
C VAL A 76 15.11 3.93 5.13
N GLY A 77 14.90 3.90 6.46
CA GLY A 77 14.90 5.10 7.31
C GLY A 77 13.67 6.00 7.21
N LEU A 78 12.55 5.47 6.70
CA LEU A 78 11.25 6.15 6.59
C LEU A 78 10.21 5.71 7.66
N GLY A 79 10.67 5.05 8.73
CA GLY A 79 9.88 4.75 9.92
C GLY A 79 9.86 5.91 10.93
N GLY A 80 9.11 5.72 12.02
CA GLY A 80 9.17 6.60 13.18
C GLY A 80 10.46 6.40 13.99
N LYS A 81 10.85 7.40 14.78
CA LYS A 81 12.00 7.27 15.70
C LYS A 81 11.64 6.54 16.99
N ASP A 82 10.35 6.42 17.28
CA ASP A 82 9.79 5.78 18.46
C ASP A 82 8.42 5.16 18.12
N ASN A 83 7.86 4.43 19.08
CA ASN A 83 6.57 3.74 18.92
C ASN A 83 5.41 4.71 18.62
N TRP A 84 5.49 5.96 19.10
CA TRP A 84 4.43 6.94 18.90
C TRP A 84 4.47 7.47 17.47
N GLU A 85 5.64 7.81 16.94
CA GLU A 85 5.78 8.21 15.54
C GLU A 85 5.39 7.07 14.59
N ASP A 86 5.78 5.82 14.89
CA ASP A 86 5.35 4.65 14.10
C ASP A 86 3.81 4.51 14.10
N LEU A 87 3.17 4.71 15.26
CA LEU A 87 1.71 4.68 15.40
C LEU A 87 1.04 5.76 14.54
N LEU A 88 1.57 6.98 14.53
CA LEU A 88 1.01 8.08 13.72
C LEU A 88 1.09 7.76 12.22
N ILE A 89 2.18 7.16 11.75
CA ILE A 89 2.29 6.69 10.37
C ILE A 89 1.26 5.58 10.11
N ASP A 90 1.11 4.62 11.03
CA ASP A 90 0.14 3.53 10.89
C ASP A 90 -1.30 4.04 10.81
N VAL A 91 -1.69 4.99 11.66
CA VAL A 91 -3.01 5.61 11.62
C VAL A 91 -3.25 6.31 10.27
N ALA A 92 -2.27 7.05 9.76
CA ALA A 92 -2.41 7.70 8.45
C ALA A 92 -2.59 6.68 7.31
N VAL A 93 -1.87 5.56 7.36
CA VAL A 93 -1.99 4.46 6.38
C VAL A 93 -3.35 3.79 6.44
N GLU A 94 -3.87 3.49 7.62
CA GLU A 94 -5.18 2.86 7.77
C GLU A 94 -6.31 3.81 7.34
N ASN A 95 -6.22 5.11 7.67
CA ASN A 95 -7.21 6.11 7.23
C ASN A 95 -7.25 6.23 5.69
N LEU A 96 -6.10 6.21 5.02
CA LEU A 96 -6.06 6.15 3.57
C LEU A 96 -6.63 4.83 3.04
N GLY A 97 -6.34 3.74 3.75
CA GLY A 97 -6.87 2.41 3.50
C GLY A 97 -8.41 2.36 3.53
N ASP A 98 -9.04 3.10 4.43
CA ASP A 98 -10.51 3.17 4.54
C ASP A 98 -11.16 3.80 3.31
N LEU A 99 -10.59 4.90 2.78
CA LEU A 99 -11.07 5.49 1.52
C LEU A 99 -10.83 4.52 0.36
N HIS A 100 -9.62 3.97 0.26
CA HIS A 100 -9.29 3.03 -0.81
C HIS A 100 -10.22 1.81 -0.77
N LYS A 101 -10.55 1.27 0.41
CA LYS A 101 -11.50 0.17 0.56
C LYS A 101 -12.86 0.51 -0.05
N LYS A 102 -13.43 1.68 0.26
CA LYS A 102 -14.70 2.16 -0.32
C LYS A 102 -14.64 2.25 -1.85
N ILE A 103 -13.53 2.77 -2.39
CA ILE A 103 -13.29 2.85 -3.83
C ILE A 103 -13.27 1.44 -4.45
N MET A 104 -12.55 0.49 -3.85
CA MET A 104 -12.46 -0.88 -4.39
C MET A 104 -13.78 -1.64 -4.27
N GLU A 105 -14.52 -1.49 -3.18
CA GLU A 105 -15.83 -2.11 -3.00
C GLU A 105 -16.79 -1.64 -4.10
N MET A 106 -16.82 -0.35 -4.42
CA MET A 106 -17.61 0.18 -5.55
C MET A 106 -17.08 -0.34 -6.90
N ALA A 107 -15.75 -0.30 -7.11
CA ALA A 107 -15.16 -0.68 -8.39
C ALA A 107 -15.46 -2.13 -8.78
N PHE A 108 -15.47 -3.04 -7.79
CA PHE A 108 -15.73 -4.47 -7.97
C PHE A 108 -17.18 -4.90 -7.79
N GLU A 109 -18.09 -4.00 -7.41
CA GLU A 109 -19.53 -4.28 -7.41
C GLU A 109 -20.00 -4.63 -8.83
N GLN A 110 -20.77 -5.71 -8.94
CA GLN A 110 -21.26 -6.26 -10.20
C GLN A 110 -22.69 -5.83 -10.50
N ASP A 111 -23.49 -5.55 -9.46
CA ASP A 111 -24.84 -5.01 -9.63
C ASP A 111 -24.77 -3.53 -10.03
N ALA A 112 -25.24 -3.21 -11.24
CA ALA A 112 -25.16 -1.87 -11.79
C ALA A 112 -25.94 -0.82 -10.97
N GLY A 113 -27.07 -1.22 -10.35
CA GLY A 113 -27.89 -0.33 -9.53
C GLY A 113 -27.20 0.02 -8.22
N LYS A 114 -26.66 -0.99 -7.52
CA LYS A 114 -25.86 -0.81 -6.31
C LYS A 114 -24.59 -0.03 -6.60
N LYS A 115 -23.87 -0.38 -7.67
CA LYS A 115 -22.65 0.32 -8.07
C LYS A 115 -22.90 1.81 -8.28
N LYS A 116 -23.96 2.18 -9.00
CA LYS A 116 -24.35 3.58 -9.21
C LYS A 116 -24.68 4.27 -7.88
N SER A 117 -25.42 3.60 -6.99
CA SER A 117 -25.72 4.15 -5.65
C SER A 117 -24.46 4.38 -4.82
N MET A 118 -23.52 3.42 -4.83
CA MET A 118 -22.24 3.52 -4.14
C MET A 118 -21.35 4.62 -4.72
N GLU A 119 -21.34 4.77 -6.05
CA GLU A 119 -20.63 5.86 -6.72
C GLU A 119 -21.18 7.23 -6.31
N GLU A 120 -22.50 7.39 -6.26
CA GLU A 120 -23.12 8.62 -5.80
C GLU A 120 -22.78 8.94 -4.33
N ASP A 121 -22.82 7.95 -3.43
CA ASP A 121 -22.42 8.12 -2.04
C ASP A 121 -20.92 8.45 -1.91
N LEU A 122 -20.07 7.76 -2.68
CA LEU A 122 -18.63 7.99 -2.71
C LEU A 122 -18.30 9.42 -3.15
N VAL A 123 -18.92 9.90 -4.23
CA VAL A 123 -18.66 11.23 -4.79
C VAL A 123 -19.27 12.35 -3.93
N LYS A 124 -20.49 12.16 -3.41
CA LYS A 124 -21.21 13.23 -2.68
C LYS A 124 -20.85 13.30 -1.20
N LYS A 125 -20.36 12.22 -0.60
CA LYS A 125 -20.16 12.12 0.86
C LYS A 125 -18.73 11.73 1.22
N ASP A 126 -18.29 10.54 0.80
CA ASP A 126 -17.04 9.98 1.28
C ASP A 126 -15.82 10.76 0.77
N LEU A 127 -15.72 11.01 -0.54
CA LEU A 127 -14.59 11.75 -1.12
C LEU A 127 -14.43 13.15 -0.52
N PRO A 128 -15.47 14.01 -0.45
CA PRO A 128 -15.36 15.30 0.22
C PRO A 128 -14.86 15.18 1.66
N PHE A 129 -15.43 14.27 2.44
CA PHE A 129 -15.05 14.06 3.84
C PHE A 129 -13.58 13.63 3.97
N PHE A 130 -13.16 12.58 3.26
CA PHE A 130 -11.80 12.05 3.38
C PHE A 130 -10.78 13.05 2.83
N LEU A 131 -11.03 13.69 1.69
CA LEU A 131 -10.09 14.64 1.10
C LEU A 131 -9.93 15.89 1.99
N GLU A 132 -11.00 16.39 2.59
CA GLU A 132 -10.91 17.48 3.58
C GLU A 132 -10.06 17.07 4.79
N LYS A 133 -10.28 15.87 5.34
CA LYS A 133 -9.51 15.37 6.49
C LYS A 133 -8.06 15.07 6.15
N PHE A 134 -7.77 14.61 4.94
CA PHE A 134 -6.40 14.40 4.46
C PHE A 134 -5.68 15.72 4.25
N GLU A 135 -6.34 16.72 3.68
CA GLU A 135 -5.79 18.07 3.52
C GLU A 135 -5.50 18.73 4.89
N GLU A 136 -6.43 18.63 5.85
CA GLU A 136 -6.20 19.09 7.23
C GLU A 136 -5.00 18.38 7.88
N THR A 137 -4.90 17.07 7.68
CA THR A 137 -3.80 16.26 8.21
C THR A 137 -2.47 16.68 7.60
N ALA A 138 -2.43 16.85 6.28
CA ALA A 138 -1.26 17.33 5.55
C ALA A 138 -0.82 18.70 6.08
N LYS A 139 -1.73 19.66 6.23
CA LYS A 139 -1.44 21.00 6.77
C LYS A 139 -0.85 20.94 8.18
N LYS A 140 -1.42 20.13 9.07
CA LYS A 140 -0.93 19.97 10.46
C LYS A 140 0.48 19.39 10.53
N ASN A 141 0.85 18.61 9.53
CA ASN A 141 2.15 17.94 9.40
C ASN A 141 3.06 18.62 8.36
N GLY A 142 2.87 19.91 8.08
CA GLY A 142 3.76 20.66 7.18
C GLY A 142 3.82 20.15 5.73
N GLY A 143 2.75 19.53 5.25
CA GLY A 143 2.60 19.01 3.89
C GLY A 143 2.68 17.48 3.77
N TYR A 144 2.84 16.75 4.88
CA TYR A 144 2.98 15.28 4.89
C TYR A 144 1.79 14.58 5.55
N PHE A 145 1.51 13.33 5.21
CA PHE A 145 0.39 12.59 5.80
C PHE A 145 0.64 12.15 7.25
N ALA A 146 1.90 11.99 7.63
CA ALA A 146 2.30 11.75 9.00
C ALA A 146 3.71 12.31 9.23
N LEU A 147 3.89 12.89 10.41
CA LEU A 147 5.13 13.56 10.83
C LEU A 147 5.43 14.79 9.97
N ASN A 148 6.17 15.77 10.49
CA ASN A 148 6.59 16.94 9.70
C ASN A 148 7.81 16.64 8.80
N ARG A 149 7.80 15.48 8.12
CA ARG A 149 8.87 14.98 7.25
C ARG A 149 8.38 13.80 6.39
N VAL A 150 9.14 13.46 5.35
CA VAL A 150 8.91 12.25 4.54
C VAL A 150 8.96 11.00 5.44
N SER A 151 7.94 10.16 5.32
CA SER A 151 7.85 8.84 5.94
C SER A 151 7.20 7.86 4.97
N ARG A 152 7.14 6.56 5.31
CA ARG A 152 6.69 5.53 4.36
C ARG A 152 5.26 5.70 3.83
N ILE A 153 4.39 6.44 4.53
CA ILE A 153 3.03 6.74 4.04
C ILE A 153 3.07 7.53 2.73
N GLU A 154 4.12 8.32 2.49
CA GLU A 154 4.27 9.08 1.23
C GLU A 154 4.48 8.18 0.00
N MET A 155 4.89 6.93 0.20
CA MET A 155 4.99 5.91 -0.85
C MET A 155 3.68 5.14 -1.04
N GLN A 156 2.70 5.34 -0.16
CA GLN A 156 1.44 4.60 -0.10
C GLN A 156 0.20 5.44 -0.43
N LYS A 157 0.37 6.76 -0.67
CA LYS A 157 -0.69 7.71 -1.01
C LYS A 157 -1.11 7.68 -2.48
#